data_AF-A0A1G8B592-F1
#
_entry.id   AF-A0A1G8B592-F1
#
_cell.length_a   1.000
_cell.length_b   1.000
_cell.length_c   1.000
_cell.angle_alpha   90.00
_cell.angle_beta   90.00
_cell.angle_gamma   90.00
#
_symmetry.space_group_name_H-M   'P 1'
#
loop_
_entity.id
_entity.type
_entity.pdbx_description
1 polymer ?
#
loop_
_entity_poly.entity_id
_entity_poly.type
_entity_poly.pdbx_seq_one_letter_code
_entity_poly.pdbx_strand_id
1 'polypeptide(L)' 'MTSFFNGLGFLFEKVLFIPMDFFAKLELENWWAANILTWVFILITCYFFVFWLKQLQIFKSNNEDDQDTTAHSFLK' A
#
# COMPACT_ATOMS: atom_id res chain seq x y z
N MET A 1 -14.10 -32.56 -21.28
CA MET A 1 -13.77 -31.14 -21.01
C MET A 1 -14.48 -30.60 -19.76
N THR A 2 -15.76 -30.90 -19.51
CA THR A 2 -16.51 -30.41 -18.33
C THR A 2 -15.85 -30.69 -16.98
N SER A 3 -15.29 -31.90 -16.79
CA SER A 3 -14.62 -32.26 -15.53
C SER A 3 -13.39 -31.41 -15.21
N PHE A 4 -12.67 -30.92 -16.23
CA PHE A 4 -11.53 -30.04 -16.06
C PHE A 4 -11.96 -28.68 -15.49
N PHE A 5 -13.00 -28.06 -16.08
CA PHE A 5 -13.53 -26.79 -15.61
C PHE A 5 -14.18 -26.91 -14.22
N ASN A 6 -14.87 -28.02 -13.93
CA ASN A 6 -15.40 -28.28 -12.59
C ASN A 6 -14.29 -28.45 -11.54
N GLY A 7 -13.18 -29.11 -11.90
CA GLY A 7 -12.01 -29.22 -11.02
C GLY A 7 -11.37 -27.86 -10.76
N LEU A 8 -11.31 -26.99 -11.76
CA LEU A 8 -10.84 -25.62 -11.60
C LEU A 8 -11.78 -24.80 -10.70
N GLY A 9 -13.09 -24.90 -10.88
CA GLY A 9 -14.07 -24.27 -9.99
C GLY A 9 -13.92 -24.72 -8.54
N PHE A 10 -13.74 -26.02 -8.30
CA PHE A 10 -13.48 -26.55 -6.97
C PHE A 10 -12.20 -25.97 -6.35
N LEU A 11 -11.10 -25.90 -7.11
CA LEU A 11 -9.85 -25.34 -6.62
C LEU A 11 -10.01 -23.89 -6.16
N PHE A 12 -10.70 -23.05 -6.93
CA PHE A 12 -10.87 -21.65 -6.57
C PHE A 12 -11.89 -21.46 -5.44
N GLU A 13 -13.11 -21.97 -5.61
CA GLU A 13 -14.21 -21.72 -4.66
C GLU A 13 -14.04 -22.45 -3.34
N LYS A 14 -13.46 -23.66 -3.34
CA LYS A 14 -13.41 -24.52 -2.14
C LYS A 14 -12.03 -24.63 -1.51
N VAL A 15 -10.97 -24.17 -2.18
CA VAL A 15 -9.61 -24.24 -1.65
C VAL A 15 -8.97 -22.86 -1.55
N LEU A 16 -8.79 -22.16 -2.68
CA LEU A 16 -8.03 -20.90 -2.70
C LEU A 16 -8.80 -19.72 -2.10
N PHE A 17 -10.13 -19.69 -2.23
CA PHE A 17 -10.95 -18.57 -1.74
C PHE A 17 -11.45 -18.74 -0.30
N ILE A 18 -11.07 -19.81 0.42
CA ILE A 18 -11.41 -19.95 1.85
C ILE A 18 -11.09 -18.69 2.67
N PRO A 19 -9.90 -18.06 2.53
CA PRO A 19 -9.60 -16.84 3.27
C PRO A 19 -10.50 -15.67 2.88
N MET A 20 -10.86 -15.55 1.60
CA MET A 20 -11.73 -14.49 1.10
C MET A 20 -13.17 -14.66 1.59
N ASP A 21 -13.68 -15.88 1.60
CA ASP A 21 -14.98 -16.22 2.19
C ASP A 21 -15.02 -15.93 3.69
N PHE A 22 -13.92 -16.17 4.40
CA PHE A 22 -13.78 -15.81 5.81
C PHE A 22 -13.87 -14.30 6.01
N PHE A 23 -13.12 -13.50 5.24
CA PHE A 23 -13.19 -12.04 5.32
C PHE A 23 -14.56 -11.48 4.94
N ALA A 24 -15.22 -12.04 3.92
CA ALA A 24 -16.56 -11.62 3.52
C ALA A 24 -17.60 -11.86 4.63
N LYS A 25 -17.50 -12.97 5.37
CA LYS A 25 -18.36 -13.22 6.53
C LYS A 25 -18.02 -12.29 7.68
N LEU A 26 -16.74 -12.08 7.95
CA LEU A 26 -16.27 -11.19 9.01
C LEU A 26 -16.68 -9.73 8.76
N GLU A 27 -16.78 -9.31 7.50
CA GLU A 27 -17.24 -7.96 7.13
C GLU A 27 -18.65 -7.65 7.66
N LEU A 28 -19.55 -8.64 7.60
CA LEU A 28 -20.92 -8.50 8.07
C LEU A 28 -21.04 -8.38 9.59
N GLU A 29 -20.05 -8.88 10.34
CA GLU A 29 -20.01 -8.81 11.80
C GLU A 29 -19.19 -7.60 12.30
N ASN A 30 -18.05 -7.35 11.67
CA ASN A 30 -17.14 -6.28 12.04
C ASN A 30 -16.27 -5.82 10.86
N TRP A 31 -16.68 -4.70 10.26
CA TRP A 31 -15.99 -4.06 9.16
C TRP A 31 -14.51 -3.73 9.44
N TRP A 32 -14.17 -3.32 10.67
CA TRP A 32 -12.80 -2.97 11.03
C TRP A 32 -11.88 -4.19 11.03
N ALA A 33 -12.35 -5.29 11.61
CA ALA A 33 -11.60 -6.55 11.65
C ALA A 33 -11.45 -7.15 10.24
N ALA A 34 -12.50 -7.10 9.42
CA ALA A 34 -12.44 -7.55 8.03
C ALA A 34 -11.41 -6.78 7.18
N ASN A 35 -11.18 -5.50 7.50
CA ASN A 35 -10.24 -4.63 6.79
C ASN A 35 -8.85 -4.52 7.47
N ILE A 36 -8.52 -5.40 8.42
CA ILE A 36 -7.29 -5.27 9.22
C ILE A 36 -6.01 -5.20 8.37
N LEU A 37 -5.95 -5.97 7.27
CA LEU A 37 -4.78 -5.97 6.38
C LEU A 37 -4.63 -4.61 5.67
N THR A 38 -5.74 -4.02 5.23
CA THR A 38 -5.77 -2.67 4.66
C THR A 38 -5.26 -1.64 5.67
N TRP A 39 -5.72 -1.71 6.92
CA TRP A 39 -5.26 -0.82 7.99
C TRP A 39 -3.76 -0.95 8.25
N VAL A 40 -3.24 -2.18 8.28
CA VAL A 40 -1.80 -2.43 8.44
C VAL A 40 -0.99 -1.79 7.30
N PHE A 41 -1.42 -1.95 6.04
CA PHE A 41 -0.72 -1.35 4.91
C PHE A 41 -0.79 0.18 4.91
N ILE A 42 -1.92 0.76 5.31
CA ILE A 42 -2.05 2.21 5.48
C ILE A 42 -1.04 2.71 6.53
N LEU A 43 -0.97 2.07 7.69
CA LEU A 43 -0.03 2.45 8.75
C LEU A 43 1.43 2.35 8.31
N ILE A 44 1.79 1.26 7.62
CA ILE A 44 3.14 1.10 7.05
C ILE A 44 3.44 2.23 6.07
N THR A 45 2.52 2.54 5.17
CA THR A 45 2.69 3.61 4.17
C THR A 45 2.86 4.97 4.85
N CYS A 46 2.01 5.29 5.83
CA CYS A 46 2.13 6.52 6.61
C CYS A 46 3.47 6.62 7.34
N TYR A 47 3.95 5.52 7.93
CA TYR A 47 5.25 5.47 8.61
C TYR A 47 6.39 5.79 7.64
N PHE A 48 6.44 5.12 6.49
CA PHE A 48 7.47 5.37 5.48
C PHE A 48 7.37 6.77 4.88
N PHE A 49 6.15 7.27 4.66
CA PHE A 49 5.94 8.64 4.18
C PHE A 49 6.56 9.66 5.15
N VAL A 50 6.27 9.55 6.45
CA VAL A 50 6.87 10.43 7.47
C VAL A 50 8.38 10.24 7.55
N PHE A 51 8.88 9.01 7.46
CA PHE A 51 10.32 8.74 7.44
C PHE A 51 11.01 9.48 6.29
N TRP A 52 10.49 9.37 5.07
CA TRP A 52 11.09 10.04 3.90
C TRP A 52 10.97 11.56 3.95
N LEU A 53 9.87 12.11 4.48
CA LEU A 53 9.77 13.55 4.72
C LEU A 53 10.87 14.05 5.67
N LYS A 54 11.19 13.29 6.72
CA LYS A 54 12.30 13.63 7.61
C LYS A 54 13.65 13.55 6.90
N GLN A 55 13.87 12.54 6.06
CA GLN A 55 15.09 12.44 5.26
C GLN A 55 15.27 13.67 4.36
N LEU A 56 14.22 14.08 3.64
CA LEU A 56 14.24 15.29 2.81
C LEU A 56 14.58 16.55 3.62
N GLN A 57 14.04 16.68 4.83
CA GLN A 57 14.34 17.82 5.70
C GLN A 57 15.82 17.83 6.13
N ILE A 58 16.40 16.67 6.43
CA ILE A 58 17.81 16.55 6.80
C ILE A 58 18.69 17.03 5.64
N PHE A 59 18.48 16.51 4.43
CA PHE A 59 19.25 16.93 3.25
C PHE A 59 19.09 18.41 2.95
N LYS A 60 17.88 18.96 3.07
CA LYS A 60 17.63 20.40 2.94
C LYS A 60 18.42 21.22 3.96
N SER A 61 18.55 20.73 5.20
CA SER A 61 19.26 21.45 6.27
C SER A 61 20.79 21.37 6.17
N ASN A 62 21.32 20.41 5.42
CA ASN A 62 22.77 20.21 5.30
C ASN A 62 23.46 21.27 4.43
N ASN A 63 22.72 22.13 3.70
CA ASN A 63 23.26 23.17 2.80
C ASN A 63 24.31 22.65 1.78
N GLU A 64 24.37 21.34 1.53
CA GLU A 64 25.24 20.71 0.53
C GLU A 64 24.66 20.81 -0.89
N ASP A 65 23.40 21.22 -1.00
CA ASP A 65 22.67 21.31 -2.25
C ASP A 65 22.79 22.75 -2.80
N ASP A 66 23.61 22.93 -3.85
CA ASP A 66 23.77 24.22 -4.52
C ASP A 66 22.53 24.46 -5.41
N GLN A 67 21.54 25.14 -4.83
CA GLN A 67 20.30 25.47 -5.51
C GLN A 67 20.51 26.70 -6.41
N ASP A 68 21.00 26.48 -7.63
CA ASP A 68 20.97 27.51 -8.69
C ASP A 68 19.55 27.66 -9.22
N THR A 69 18.73 28.43 -8.50
CA THR A 69 17.32 28.64 -8.86
C THR A 69 17.13 29.61 -10.03
N THR A 70 18.20 30.17 -10.60
CA THR A 70 18.12 31.13 -11.70
C THR A 70 19.05 30.76 -12.85
N ALA A 71 18.51 30.04 -13.85
CA ALA A 71 19.24 29.74 -15.09
C ALA A 71 19.69 30.99 -15.89
N HIS A 72 19.24 32.18 -15.49
CA HIS A 72 19.50 33.43 -16.17
C HIS A 72 20.11 34.47 -15.23
N SER A 73 21.33 34.90 -15.57
CA SER A 73 22.17 35.87 -14.85
C SER A 73 21.50 37.23 -14.51
N PHE A 74 20.33 37.55 -15.07
CA PHE A 74 19.68 38.86 -14.93
C PHE A 74 18.43 38.86 -14.03
N LEU A 75 17.92 37.70 -13.63
CA LEU A 75 16.85 37.61 -12.62
C LEU A 75 17.52 37.27 -11.29
N LYS A 76 17.67 38.30 -10.46
CA LYS A 76 18.19 38.20 -9.10
C LYS A 76 17.06 37.95 -8.11
#